data_AF-A0A2N0S8N5-F1
#
_entry.id   AF-A0A2N0S8N5-F1
#
_cell.length_a   1.000
_cell.length_b   1.000
_cell.length_c   1.000
_cell.angle_alpha   90.00
_cell.angle_beta   90.00
_cell.angle_gamma   90.00
#
_symmetry.space_group_name_H-M   'P 1'
#
loop_
_entity.id
_entity.type
_entity.pdbx_description
1 polymer ?
#
loop_
_entity_poly.entity_id
_entity_poly.type
_entity_poly.pdbx_seq_one_letter_code
_entity_poly.pdbx_strand_id
1 'polypeptide(L)'
;MEIKNTNTSLELKPPFKVHISNNKALLWNIEEIRFLRENYRIVGSFIGCLPRYPLQNQLFGLPMTLLNEEVTLLLSKGLIILVDDKKSHQSPTNAQIKEFEQKSFQEENKQLQEYINFIEEKKLKIKNLKKNNTLNHDIKEKINKAKKTNLNDLKEENTLLQQKKESRNLESTPNSENKTSKVNGFAPIINIKTSSTSFTWYNNNENWFDSINTAKQNNLWIWPSTLKDIQKYKIYSDLWNKGYYITSGIKFGGD
;
A
#
# COMPACT_ATOMS: atom_id res chain seq x y z
N MET A 1 18.99 4.90 -21.58
CA MET A 1 17.53 5.14 -21.58
C MET A 1 17.20 5.91 -20.32
N GLU A 2 17.24 7.23 -20.40
CA GLU A 2 16.84 8.12 -19.31
C GLU A 2 15.32 8.07 -19.19
N ILE A 3 14.84 7.59 -18.05
CA ILE A 3 13.42 7.67 -17.69
C ILE A 3 13.19 9.13 -17.29
N LYS A 4 12.72 9.92 -18.24
CA LYS A 4 12.16 11.24 -17.97
C LYS A 4 10.91 11.04 -17.11
N ASN A 5 11.05 11.24 -15.80
CA ASN A 5 9.91 11.41 -14.89
C ASN A 5 9.23 12.75 -15.24
N THR A 6 8.39 12.74 -16.26
CA THR A 6 7.39 13.78 -16.49
C THR A 6 6.24 13.56 -15.52
N ASN A 7 6.49 13.79 -14.23
CA ASN A 7 5.42 14.11 -13.30
C ASN A 7 5.46 15.63 -13.16
N THR A 8 4.55 16.26 -13.89
CA THR A 8 4.11 17.64 -13.73
C THR A 8 4.04 17.94 -12.25
N SER A 9 5.05 18.66 -11.74
CA SER A 9 5.15 19.03 -10.34
C SER A 9 4.07 20.07 -10.11
N LEU A 10 2.87 19.62 -9.74
CA LEU A 10 1.91 20.48 -9.06
C LEU A 10 2.69 21.12 -7.91
N GLU A 11 2.99 22.41 -8.03
CA GLU A 11 3.68 23.15 -6.98
C GLU A 11 2.82 23.02 -5.71
N LEU A 12 3.22 22.11 -4.83
CA LEU A 12 2.58 21.92 -3.54
C LEU A 12 2.80 23.19 -2.74
N LYS A 13 1.72 23.97 -2.61
CA LYS A 13 1.74 25.23 -1.89
C LYS A 13 1.06 25.04 -0.54
N PRO A 14 1.69 25.50 0.56
CA PRO A 14 1.02 25.57 1.85
C PRO A 14 -0.22 26.48 1.78
N PRO A 15 -1.19 26.31 2.69
CA PRO A 15 -1.11 25.45 3.87
C PRO A 15 -1.54 23.98 3.64
N PHE A 16 -0.83 23.05 4.27
CA PHE A 16 -1.14 21.61 4.23
C PHE A 16 -2.16 21.21 5.30
N LYS A 17 -2.96 20.18 5.02
CA LYS A 17 -4.02 19.73 5.92
C LYS A 17 -3.51 18.68 6.90
N VAL A 18 -3.49 19.02 8.18
CA VAL A 18 -3.13 18.10 9.26
C VAL A 18 -4.41 17.72 10.01
N HIS A 19 -4.76 16.45 9.98
CA HIS A 19 -5.96 15.93 10.64
C HIS A 19 -5.67 15.67 12.12
N ILE A 20 -6.48 16.24 13.00
CA ILE A 20 -6.38 16.00 14.44
C ILE A 20 -7.39 14.94 14.84
N SER A 21 -6.89 13.85 15.43
CA SER A 21 -7.71 12.78 16.00
C SER A 21 -7.08 12.30 17.30
N ASN A 22 -7.86 12.25 18.39
CA ASN A 22 -7.39 11.87 19.73
C ASN A 22 -6.11 12.61 20.17
N ASN A 23 -6.08 13.93 19.97
CA ASN A 23 -4.92 14.80 20.26
C ASN A 23 -3.62 14.43 19.51
N LYS A 24 -3.71 13.65 18.43
CA LYS A 24 -2.59 13.36 17.53
C LYS A 24 -2.79 14.06 16.20
N ALA A 25 -1.72 14.65 15.71
CA ALA A 25 -1.66 15.30 14.41
C ALA A 25 -1.23 14.30 13.34
N LEU A 26 -2.10 14.04 12.37
CA LEU A 26 -1.93 13.03 11.34
C LEU A 26 -1.85 13.66 9.95
N LEU A 27 -0.86 13.25 9.18
CA LEU A 27 -0.69 13.57 7.77
C LEU A 27 -0.89 12.32 6.92
N TRP A 28 -1.76 12.42 5.93
CA TRP A 28 -2.11 11.32 5.03
C TRP A 28 -1.51 11.45 3.64
N ASN A 29 -1.20 12.67 3.19
CA ASN A 29 -0.68 12.92 1.85
C ASN A 29 0.85 12.76 1.81
N ILE A 30 1.33 11.83 0.97
CA ILE A 30 2.75 11.52 0.85
C ILE A 30 3.56 12.69 0.29
N GLU A 31 2.97 13.47 -0.61
CA GLU A 31 3.65 14.58 -1.26
C GLU A 31 3.84 15.76 -0.28
N GLU A 32 2.84 16.01 0.57
CA GLU A 32 2.92 17.01 1.65
C GLU A 32 3.97 16.61 2.69
N ILE A 33 4.00 15.32 3.07
CA ILE A 33 5.00 14.77 3.99
C ILE A 33 6.41 14.94 3.42
N ARG A 34 6.59 14.59 2.15
CA ARG A 34 7.87 14.73 1.45
C ARG A 34 8.33 16.19 1.43
N PHE A 35 7.42 17.11 1.09
CA PHE A 35 7.72 18.54 1.07
C PHE A 35 8.12 19.08 2.44
N LEU A 36 7.43 18.68 3.51
CA LEU A 36 7.76 19.09 4.89
C LEU A 36 9.12 18.55 5.35
N ARG A 37 9.48 17.33 4.94
CA ARG A 37 10.79 16.72 5.24
C ARG A 37 11.93 17.40 4.50
N GLU A 38 11.77 17.63 3.20
CA GLU A 38 12.80 18.20 2.34
C GLU A 38 13.05 19.68 2.66
N ASN A 39 11.99 20.48 2.79
CA ASN A 39 12.12 21.94 2.92
C ASN A 39 12.14 22.45 4.36
N TYR A 40 11.48 21.75 5.28
CA TYR A 40 11.29 22.21 6.67
C TYR A 40 11.91 21.29 7.72
N ARG A 41 12.64 20.23 7.34
CA ARG A 41 13.31 19.31 8.27
C ARG A 41 12.37 18.69 9.32
N ILE A 42 11.09 18.57 9.01
CA ILE A 42 10.09 17.93 9.87
C ILE A 42 10.20 16.44 9.67
N VAL A 43 10.51 15.69 10.73
CA VAL A 43 10.76 14.25 10.59
C VAL A 43 9.45 13.50 10.73
N GLY A 44 8.69 13.74 11.80
CA GLY A 44 7.50 12.97 12.15
C GLY A 44 7.78 11.46 12.34
N SER A 45 6.74 10.70 12.68
CA SER A 45 6.79 9.25 12.81
C SER A 45 5.64 8.59 12.06
N PHE A 46 5.95 7.72 11.11
CA PHE A 46 4.94 6.89 10.45
C PHE A 46 4.34 5.89 11.44
N ILE A 47 3.03 5.64 11.32
CA ILE A 47 2.30 4.70 12.16
C ILE A 47 1.62 3.62 11.32
N GLY A 48 1.42 2.45 11.90
CA GLY A 48 0.74 1.32 11.28
C GLY A 48 1.67 0.34 10.57
N CYS A 49 1.39 -0.95 10.70
CA CYS A 49 2.14 -2.02 10.06
C CYS A 49 1.73 -2.18 8.59
N LEU A 50 2.64 -2.72 7.77
CA LEU A 50 2.29 -3.15 6.42
C LEU A 50 1.27 -4.30 6.50
N PRO A 51 0.10 -4.23 5.82
CA PRO A 51 -0.93 -5.28 5.92
C PRO A 51 -0.44 -6.68 5.55
N ARG A 52 0.56 -6.79 4.67
CA ARG A 52 1.17 -8.06 4.25
C ARG A 52 2.16 -8.64 5.26
N TYR A 53 2.64 -7.83 6.22
CA TYR A 53 3.69 -8.20 7.17
C TYR A 53 3.37 -7.60 8.57
N PRO A 54 2.32 -8.09 9.25
CA PRO A 54 1.82 -7.49 10.49
C PRO A 54 2.79 -7.55 11.68
N LEU A 55 3.74 -8.50 11.67
CA LEU A 55 4.75 -8.65 12.73
C LEU A 55 6.00 -7.78 12.49
N GLN A 56 6.06 -7.02 11.39
CA GLN A 56 7.19 -6.16 11.08
C GLN A 56 7.02 -4.78 11.72
N ASN A 57 7.80 -4.52 12.78
CA ASN A 57 7.83 -3.22 13.46
C ASN A 57 8.95 -2.29 12.95
N GLN A 58 9.54 -2.59 11.79
CA GLN A 58 10.66 -1.82 11.23
C GLN A 58 10.22 -0.82 10.14
N LEU A 59 9.20 -1.17 9.35
CA LEU A 59 8.67 -0.34 8.29
C LEU A 59 7.21 -0.02 8.60
N PHE A 60 6.92 1.27 8.76
CA PHE A 60 5.58 1.77 9.00
C PHE A 60 5.03 2.49 7.76
N GLY A 61 3.71 2.44 7.62
CA GLY A 61 2.99 3.08 6.52
C GLY A 61 2.46 4.46 6.90
N LEU A 62 1.62 5.01 6.02
CA LEU A 62 0.78 6.16 6.34
C LEU A 62 -0.27 5.76 7.40
N PRO A 63 -0.72 6.71 8.24
CA PRO A 63 -0.36 8.13 8.24
C PRO A 63 0.97 8.45 8.94
N MET A 64 1.51 9.64 8.71
CA MET A 64 2.61 10.19 9.51
C MET A 64 2.04 10.99 10.67
N THR A 65 2.43 10.65 11.89
CA THR A 65 2.12 11.42 13.09
C THR A 65 3.21 12.47 13.32
N LEU A 66 2.82 13.70 13.62
CA LEU A 66 3.74 14.79 13.99
C LEU A 66 3.89 14.90 15.51
N LEU A 67 5.06 15.35 15.95
CA LEU A 67 5.28 15.78 17.34
C LEU A 67 4.52 17.08 17.63
N ASN A 68 4.24 17.33 18.89
CA ASN A 68 3.50 18.53 19.26
C ASN A 68 4.30 19.80 18.95
N GLU A 69 5.62 19.73 19.16
CA GLU A 69 6.58 20.77 18.83
C GLU A 69 6.59 21.06 17.32
N GLU A 70 6.57 20.02 16.49
CA GLU A 70 6.50 20.12 15.02
C GLU A 70 5.21 20.82 14.59
N VAL A 71 4.07 20.42 15.14
CA VAL A 71 2.76 21.00 14.84
C VAL A 71 2.72 22.48 15.18
N THR A 72 3.16 22.86 16.37
CA THR A 72 3.17 24.27 16.79
C THR A 72 4.15 25.11 15.97
N LEU A 73 5.33 24.57 15.62
CA LEU A 73 6.27 25.27 14.74
C LEU A 73 5.64 25.52 13.37
N LEU A 74 5.02 24.50 12.77
CA LEU A 74 4.40 24.59 11.45
C LEU A 74 3.21 25.54 11.43
N LEU A 75 2.36 25.53 12.47
CA LEU A 75 1.27 26.50 12.64
C LEU A 75 1.79 27.93 12.78
N SER A 76 2.83 28.13 13.60
CA SER A 76 3.42 29.46 13.80
C SER A 76 3.99 30.06 12.51
N LYS A 77 4.38 29.20 11.56
CA LYS A 77 4.87 29.60 10.23
C LYS A 77 3.77 29.67 9.17
N GLY A 78 2.52 29.35 9.50
CA GLY A 78 1.40 29.33 8.55
C GLY A 78 1.51 28.25 7.47
N LEU A 79 2.23 27.16 7.74
CA LEU A 79 2.49 26.09 6.76
C LEU A 79 1.43 25.01 6.76
N ILE A 80 0.66 24.91 7.84
CA ILE A 80 -0.38 23.90 8.02
C ILE A 80 -1.66 24.54 8.54
N ILE A 81 -2.77 23.85 8.28
CA ILE A 81 -4.06 24.04 8.93
C ILE A 81 -4.43 22.76 9.67
N LEU A 82 -4.96 22.91 10.88
CA LEU A 82 -5.46 21.79 11.68
C LEU A 82 -6.92 21.53 11.35
N VAL A 83 -7.25 20.33 10.92
CA VAL A 83 -8.62 19.88 10.62
C VAL A 83 -9.12 19.01 11.77
N ASP A 84 -10.28 19.33 12.34
CA ASP A 84 -10.95 18.46 13.32
C ASP A 84 -11.62 17.29 12.60
N ASP A 85 -11.00 16.11 12.67
CA ASP A 85 -11.45 14.93 11.93
C ASP A 85 -12.83 14.46 12.41
N LYS A 86 -13.11 14.57 13.73
CA LYS A 86 -14.38 14.14 14.32
C LYS A 86 -15.54 15.02 13.88
N LYS A 87 -15.33 16.35 13.80
CA LYS A 87 -16.38 17.29 13.35
C LYS A 87 -16.52 17.32 11.83
N SER A 88 -15.44 17.03 11.10
CA SER A 88 -15.45 17.01 9.64
C SER A 88 -16.28 15.85 9.07
N HIS A 89 -16.42 14.77 9.82
CA HIS A 89 -17.28 13.65 9.46
C HIS A 89 -18.68 13.79 10.06
N GLN A 90 -19.66 14.03 9.21
CA GLN A 90 -21.07 14.08 9.58
C GLN A 90 -21.70 12.69 9.43
N SER A 91 -22.75 12.43 10.22
CA SER A 91 -23.55 11.22 10.01
C SER A 91 -24.27 11.31 8.66
N PRO A 92 -24.10 10.32 7.77
CA PRO A 92 -24.72 10.36 6.45
C PRO A 92 -26.25 10.23 6.53
N THR A 93 -26.94 10.87 5.60
CA THR A 93 -28.40 10.74 5.46
C THR A 93 -28.74 9.45 4.70
N ASN A 94 -29.90 8.85 4.96
CA ASN A 94 -30.37 7.64 4.26
C ASN A 94 -30.30 7.74 2.72
N ALA A 95 -30.53 8.92 2.14
CA ALA A 95 -30.39 9.15 0.70
C ALA A 95 -28.93 9.02 0.23
N GLN A 96 -27.98 9.58 0.98
CA GLN A 96 -26.54 9.50 0.69
C GLN A 96 -26.02 8.07 0.85
N ILE A 97 -26.56 7.32 1.83
CA ILE A 97 -26.24 5.90 2.01
C ILE A 97 -26.66 5.10 0.78
N LYS A 98 -27.90 5.28 0.30
CA LYS A 98 -28.39 4.61 -0.92
C LYS A 98 -27.54 4.97 -2.16
N GLU A 99 -27.16 6.24 -2.30
CA GLU A 99 -26.31 6.67 -3.40
C GLU A 99 -24.91 6.02 -3.33
N PHE A 100 -24.34 5.94 -2.12
CA PHE A 100 -23.07 5.28 -1.89
C PHE A 100 -23.13 3.78 -2.16
N GLU A 101 -24.19 3.09 -1.73
CA GLU A 101 -24.42 1.67 -2.03
C GLU A 101 -24.50 1.44 -3.54
N GLN A 102 -25.24 2.29 -4.26
CA GLN A 102 -25.34 2.21 -5.71
C GLN A 102 -23.99 2.43 -6.41
N LYS A 103 -23.23 3.46 -5.99
CA LYS A 103 -21.88 3.73 -6.53
C LYS A 103 -20.91 2.60 -6.21
N SER A 104 -20.94 2.07 -4.99
CA SER A 104 -20.07 0.97 -4.56
C SER A 104 -20.38 -0.30 -5.35
N PHE A 105 -21.65 -0.62 -5.56
CA PHE A 105 -22.07 -1.75 -6.39
C PHE A 105 -21.64 -1.58 -7.86
N GLN A 106 -21.73 -0.37 -8.41
CA GLN A 106 -21.24 -0.07 -9.77
C GLN A 106 -19.72 -0.24 -9.87
N GLU A 107 -18.95 0.28 -8.90
CA GLU A 107 -17.49 0.12 -8.87
C GLU A 107 -17.09 -1.36 -8.71
N GLU A 108 -17.77 -2.11 -7.83
CA GLU A 108 -17.53 -3.54 -7.63
C GLU A 108 -17.77 -4.34 -8.91
N ASN A 109 -18.90 -4.11 -9.59
CA ASN A 109 -19.21 -4.76 -10.87
C ASN A 109 -18.18 -4.44 -11.94
N LYS A 110 -17.69 -3.20 -12.00
CA LYS A 110 -16.63 -2.80 -12.92
C LYS A 110 -15.34 -3.55 -12.64
N GLN A 111 -14.92 -3.63 -11.37
CA GLN A 111 -13.73 -4.38 -10.95
C GLN A 111 -13.86 -5.88 -11.25
N LEU A 112 -15.05 -6.45 -11.05
CA LEU A 112 -15.35 -7.84 -11.39
C LEU A 112 -15.23 -8.10 -12.89
N GLN A 113 -15.75 -7.21 -13.74
CA GLN A 113 -15.63 -7.33 -15.20
C GLN A 113 -14.16 -7.23 -15.65
N GLU A 114 -13.40 -6.27 -15.12
CA GLU A 114 -11.96 -6.13 -15.38
C GLU A 114 -11.21 -7.41 -14.98
N TYR A 115 -11.57 -8.01 -13.84
CA TYR A 115 -11.00 -9.28 -13.38
C TYR A 115 -11.32 -10.46 -14.30
N ILE A 116 -12.57 -10.59 -14.75
CA ILE A 116 -12.98 -11.64 -15.69
C ILE A 116 -12.19 -11.51 -17.00
N ASN A 117 -12.12 -10.32 -17.56
CA ASN A 117 -11.36 -10.04 -18.79
C ASN A 117 -9.87 -10.41 -18.61
N PHE A 118 -9.29 -10.06 -17.46
CA PHE A 118 -7.90 -10.42 -17.13
C PHE A 118 -7.68 -11.95 -17.04
N ILE A 119 -8.62 -12.69 -16.46
CA ILE A 119 -8.56 -14.16 -16.43
C ILE A 119 -8.65 -14.74 -17.84
N GLU A 120 -9.58 -14.24 -18.65
CA GLU A 120 -9.78 -14.71 -20.03
C GLU A 120 -8.53 -14.49 -20.88
N GLU A 121 -7.92 -13.30 -20.79
CA GLU A 121 -6.64 -13.02 -21.43
C GLU A 121 -5.54 -13.97 -20.98
N LYS A 122 -5.43 -14.25 -19.66
CA LYS A 122 -4.45 -15.21 -19.14
C LYS A 122 -4.71 -16.61 -19.67
N LYS A 123 -5.96 -17.07 -19.71
CA LYS A 123 -6.35 -18.37 -20.27
C LYS A 123 -5.98 -18.45 -21.75
N LEU A 124 -6.23 -17.39 -22.53
CA LEU A 124 -5.88 -17.31 -23.94
C LEU A 124 -4.35 -17.41 -24.13
N LYS A 125 -3.57 -16.64 -23.37
CA LYS A 125 -2.10 -16.67 -23.38
C LYS A 125 -1.56 -18.06 -23.05
N ILE A 126 -2.10 -18.72 -22.02
CA ILE A 126 -1.74 -20.11 -21.67
C ILE A 126 -2.09 -21.10 -22.78
N LYS A 127 -3.27 -20.95 -23.42
CA LYS A 127 -3.68 -21.80 -24.54
C LYS A 127 -2.75 -21.64 -25.75
N ASN A 128 -2.34 -20.42 -26.06
CA ASN A 128 -1.39 -20.13 -27.15
C ASN A 128 0.01 -20.69 -26.84
N LEU A 129 0.50 -20.53 -25.61
CA LEU A 129 1.76 -21.15 -25.16
C LEU A 129 1.74 -22.68 -25.30
N LYS A 130 0.63 -23.32 -24.91
CA LYS A 130 0.46 -24.78 -25.07
C LYS A 130 0.47 -25.20 -26.53
N LYS A 131 -0.26 -24.49 -27.41
CA LYS A 131 -0.27 -24.77 -28.86
C LYS A 131 1.12 -24.63 -29.50
N ASN A 132 1.88 -23.61 -29.11
CA ASN A 132 3.22 -23.41 -29.64
C ASN A 132 4.18 -24.51 -29.17
N ASN A 133 4.06 -24.97 -27.92
CA ASN A 133 4.85 -26.08 -27.40
C ASN A 133 4.49 -27.42 -28.06
N THR A 134 3.21 -27.70 -28.32
CA THR A 134 2.80 -28.92 -29.05
C THR A 134 3.25 -28.87 -30.50
N LEU A 135 3.12 -27.73 -31.17
CA LEU A 135 3.59 -27.58 -32.55
C LEU A 135 5.11 -27.77 -32.65
N ASN A 136 5.87 -27.23 -31.69
CA ASN A 136 7.32 -27.45 -31.60
C ASN A 136 7.67 -28.92 -31.31
N HIS A 137 6.88 -29.63 -30.50
CA HIS A 137 7.04 -31.07 -30.26
C HIS A 137 6.79 -31.89 -31.54
N ASP A 138 5.70 -31.58 -32.27
CA ASP A 138 5.33 -32.27 -33.51
C ASP A 138 6.36 -32.05 -34.63
N ILE A 139 6.94 -30.84 -34.72
CA ILE A 139 8.05 -30.54 -35.64
C ILE A 139 9.30 -31.35 -35.24
N LYS A 140 9.61 -31.45 -33.94
CA LYS A 140 10.75 -32.24 -33.44
C LYS A 140 10.57 -33.74 -33.70
N GLU A 141 9.36 -34.26 -33.56
CA GLU A 141 9.04 -35.66 -33.89
C GLU A 141 9.14 -35.93 -35.40
N LYS A 142 8.67 -35.01 -36.25
CA LYS A 142 8.84 -35.13 -37.71
C LYS A 142 10.32 -35.12 -38.11
N ILE A 143 11.14 -34.25 -37.50
CA ILE A 143 12.59 -34.22 -37.72
C ILE A 143 13.26 -35.51 -37.23
N ASN A 144 12.86 -36.06 -36.07
CA ASN A 144 13.40 -37.31 -35.56
C ASN A 144 12.97 -38.54 -36.38
N LYS A 145 11.75 -38.55 -36.94
CA LYS A 145 11.32 -39.59 -37.89
C LYS A 145 12.11 -39.52 -39.20
N ALA A 146 12.39 -38.32 -39.72
CA ALA A 146 13.24 -38.13 -40.90
C ALA A 146 14.71 -38.52 -40.66
N LYS A 147 15.21 -38.41 -39.42
CA LYS A 147 16.54 -38.91 -39.03
C LYS A 147 16.59 -40.43 -38.86
N LYS A 148 15.52 -41.07 -38.36
CA LYS A 148 15.42 -42.54 -38.24
C LYS A 148 15.33 -43.26 -39.57
N THR A 149 14.78 -42.64 -40.62
CA THR A 149 14.79 -43.22 -41.98
C THR A 149 16.19 -43.26 -42.62
N ASN A 150 17.17 -42.52 -42.07
CA ASN A 150 18.56 -42.51 -42.55
C ASN A 150 19.54 -43.28 -41.64
N LEU A 151 19.05 -44.08 -40.70
CA LEU A 151 19.88 -44.77 -39.70
C LEU A 151 19.54 -46.26 -39.59
N ASN A 152 19.46 -46.95 -40.74
CA ASN A 152 19.40 -48.42 -40.78
C ASN A 152 20.77 -49.08 -40.95
N ASP A 153 21.87 -48.33 -40.87
CA ASP A 153 23.22 -48.90 -40.81
C ASP A 153 23.95 -48.46 -39.54
N LEU A 154 24.35 -49.47 -38.75
CA LEU A 154 25.38 -49.48 -37.69
C LEU A 154 24.92 -49.33 -36.22
N LYS A 155 24.50 -50.48 -35.68
CA LYS A 155 25.06 -51.24 -34.53
C LYS A 155 25.15 -50.61 -33.13
N GLU A 156 24.47 -51.31 -32.21
CA GLU A 156 24.79 -51.68 -30.82
C GLU A 156 26.20 -51.35 -30.32
N GLU A 157 26.32 -50.75 -29.13
CA GLU A 157 26.78 -51.45 -27.92
C GLU A 157 26.83 -50.53 -26.66
N ASN A 158 26.71 -51.17 -25.49
CA ASN A 158 27.20 -50.76 -24.16
C ASN A 158 26.29 -49.97 -23.20
N THR A 159 25.41 -50.73 -22.54
CA THR A 159 24.95 -50.57 -21.16
C THR A 159 25.97 -51.12 -20.14
N LEU A 160 26.31 -50.31 -19.12
CA LEU A 160 26.82 -50.71 -17.78
C LEU A 160 26.33 -49.62 -16.78
N LEU A 161 25.29 -49.89 -15.98
CA LEU A 161 25.36 -50.24 -14.54
C LEU A 161 26.05 -49.15 -13.71
N GLN A 162 25.39 -48.38 -12.83
CA GLN A 162 24.90 -48.71 -11.47
C GLN A 162 24.86 -47.34 -10.71
N GLN A 163 24.11 -47.02 -9.65
CA GLN A 163 23.68 -47.81 -8.50
C GLN A 163 22.77 -46.99 -7.56
N LYS A 164 21.84 -47.70 -6.90
CA LYS A 164 21.39 -47.59 -5.49
C LYS A 164 20.64 -46.34 -4.98
N LYS A 165 19.37 -46.56 -4.61
CA LYS A 165 18.89 -46.62 -3.20
C LYS A 165 17.45 -47.14 -3.19
N GLU A 166 17.31 -48.41 -2.81
CA GLU A 166 16.76 -48.84 -1.50
C GLU A 166 15.23 -48.74 -1.41
N SER A 167 14.65 -49.92 -1.61
CA SER A 167 13.28 -50.33 -1.36
C SER A 167 12.93 -50.38 0.13
N ARG A 168 11.72 -49.93 0.47
CA ARG A 168 10.80 -50.66 1.36
C ARG A 168 9.37 -50.41 0.90
N ASN A 169 8.75 -51.47 0.40
CA ASN A 169 7.32 -51.59 0.15
C ASN A 169 6.55 -51.65 1.47
N LEU A 170 5.31 -51.15 1.47
CA LEU A 170 4.14 -51.86 2.00
C LEU A 170 2.86 -51.17 1.51
N GLU A 171 1.99 -52.00 0.96
CA GLU A 171 0.75 -51.71 0.24
C GLU A 171 -0.38 -51.18 1.14
N SER A 172 -1.31 -50.41 0.57
CA SER A 172 -2.74 -50.80 0.56
C SER A 172 -3.62 -49.83 -0.25
N THR A 173 -4.17 -50.39 -1.33
CA THR A 173 -5.50 -50.23 -1.94
C THR A 173 -6.06 -48.86 -2.37
N PRO A 174 -6.72 -48.81 -3.56
CA PRO A 174 -7.25 -47.59 -4.15
C PRO A 174 -8.66 -47.32 -3.60
N ASN A 175 -8.87 -46.17 -2.95
CA ASN A 175 -10.22 -45.67 -2.76
C ASN A 175 -10.51 -44.59 -3.80
N SER A 176 -11.41 -44.96 -4.71
CA SER A 176 -12.01 -44.10 -5.72
C SER A 176 -12.90 -43.07 -5.02
N GLU A 177 -12.38 -41.86 -4.82
CA GLU A 177 -13.21 -40.70 -4.57
C GLU A 177 -12.89 -39.60 -5.58
N ASN A 178 -13.96 -39.21 -6.27
CA ASN A 178 -14.00 -38.21 -7.33
C ASN A 178 -13.32 -36.90 -6.89
N LYS A 179 -12.06 -36.73 -7.29
CA LYS A 179 -11.38 -35.42 -7.27
C LYS A 179 -12.00 -34.54 -8.34
N THR A 180 -13.13 -33.92 -7.99
CA THR A 180 -13.50 -32.65 -8.60
C THR A 180 -12.37 -31.67 -8.24
N SER A 181 -11.56 -31.37 -9.24
CA SER A 181 -10.46 -30.42 -9.14
C SER A 181 -11.09 -29.04 -8.96
N LYS A 182 -11.39 -28.68 -7.70
CA LYS A 182 -11.58 -27.29 -7.32
C LYS A 182 -10.25 -26.59 -7.57
N VAL A 183 -10.12 -25.98 -8.73
CA VAL A 183 -9.18 -24.89 -8.95
C VAL A 183 -9.51 -23.88 -7.85
N ASN A 184 -8.63 -23.73 -6.86
CA ASN A 184 -8.74 -22.71 -5.83
C ASN A 184 -8.74 -21.35 -6.54
N GLY A 185 -9.94 -20.89 -6.89
CA GLY A 185 -10.17 -19.59 -7.46
C GLY A 185 -9.76 -18.58 -6.41
N PHE A 186 -8.68 -17.85 -6.70
CA PHE A 186 -8.43 -16.59 -6.01
C PHE A 186 -9.70 -15.76 -6.19
N ALA A 187 -10.37 -15.42 -5.09
CA ALA A 187 -11.48 -14.48 -5.15
C ALA A 187 -10.96 -13.17 -5.78
N PRO A 188 -11.78 -12.46 -6.59
CA PRO A 188 -11.40 -11.15 -7.10
C PRO A 188 -10.98 -10.27 -5.91
N ILE A 189 -9.79 -9.66 -6.01
CA ILE A 189 -9.36 -8.66 -5.03
C ILE A 189 -10.19 -7.41 -5.31
N ILE A 190 -11.22 -7.19 -4.50
CA ILE A 190 -12.00 -5.96 -4.55
C ILE A 190 -11.18 -4.87 -3.84
N ASN A 191 -10.83 -3.82 -4.58
CA ASN A 191 -10.12 -2.68 -4.03
C ASN A 191 -11.14 -1.64 -3.57
N ILE A 192 -11.33 -1.55 -2.26
CA ILE A 192 -12.18 -0.53 -1.64
C ILE A 192 -11.31 0.70 -1.40
N LYS A 193 -11.63 1.81 -2.07
CA LYS A 193 -10.97 3.09 -1.81
C LYS A 193 -11.31 3.52 -0.38
N THR A 194 -10.30 3.74 0.44
CA THR A 194 -10.45 4.11 1.85
C THR A 194 -10.48 5.63 2.08
N SER A 195 -10.32 6.44 1.04
CA SER A 195 -10.31 7.90 1.14
C SER A 195 -11.70 8.42 1.49
N SER A 196 -11.87 8.86 2.73
CA SER A 196 -13.13 9.42 3.24
C SER A 196 -13.40 10.85 2.77
N THR A 197 -12.36 11.56 2.31
CA THR A 197 -12.42 12.97 1.91
C THR A 197 -13.21 13.20 0.62
N SER A 198 -13.45 12.14 -0.17
CA SER A 198 -14.23 12.22 -1.41
C SER A 198 -15.73 12.05 -1.19
N PHE A 199 -16.17 11.71 0.03
CA PHE A 199 -17.58 11.45 0.32
C PHE A 199 -18.34 12.72 0.67
N THR A 200 -19.66 12.69 0.44
CA THR A 200 -20.56 13.84 0.65
C THR A 200 -20.75 14.19 2.12
N TRP A 201 -20.50 13.25 3.03
CA TRP A 201 -20.57 13.44 4.47
C TRP A 201 -19.23 13.89 5.09
N TYR A 202 -18.24 14.22 4.26
CA TYR A 202 -17.05 14.93 4.67
C TYR A 202 -17.23 16.42 4.38
N ASN A 203 -17.36 17.22 5.44
CA ASN A 203 -17.44 18.68 5.31
C ASN A 203 -16.03 19.29 5.38
N ASN A 204 -15.57 19.83 4.26
CA ASN A 204 -14.24 20.41 4.13
C ASN A 204 -14.16 21.88 4.57
N ASN A 205 -15.28 22.57 4.76
CA ASN A 205 -15.28 24.03 4.70
C ASN A 205 -15.25 24.75 6.06
N GLU A 206 -15.49 24.08 7.19
CA GLU A 206 -15.77 24.81 8.45
C GLU A 206 -15.09 24.27 9.71
N ASN A 207 -14.29 23.20 9.62
CA ASN A 207 -13.68 22.56 10.78
C ASN A 207 -12.14 22.62 10.75
N TRP A 208 -11.58 23.71 10.24
CA TRP A 208 -10.14 23.90 10.19
C TRP A 208 -9.67 25.18 10.88
N PHE A 209 -8.45 25.15 11.42
CA PHE A 209 -7.85 26.23 12.18
C PHE A 209 -6.42 26.48 11.69
N ASP A 210 -6.12 27.73 11.37
CA ASP A 210 -4.81 28.21 10.89
C ASP A 210 -3.89 28.70 12.01
N SER A 211 -4.46 29.03 13.17
CA SER A 211 -3.77 29.72 14.25
C SER A 211 -3.87 28.91 15.53
N ILE A 212 -2.81 28.97 16.34
CA ILE A 212 -2.81 28.26 17.63
C ILE A 212 -3.89 28.79 18.58
N ASN A 213 -4.21 30.07 18.51
CA ASN A 213 -5.23 30.70 19.36
C ASN A 213 -6.64 30.21 18.98
N THR A 214 -6.96 30.12 17.68
CA THR A 214 -8.26 29.64 17.20
C THR A 214 -8.43 28.16 17.48
N ALA A 215 -7.36 27.36 17.31
CA ALA A 215 -7.36 25.94 17.66
C ALA A 215 -7.52 25.70 19.18
N LYS A 216 -6.93 26.56 20.02
CA LYS A 216 -7.10 26.53 21.49
C LYS A 216 -8.53 26.86 21.91
N GLN A 217 -9.12 27.92 21.34
CA GLN A 217 -10.50 28.32 21.63
C GLN A 217 -11.52 27.20 21.31
N ASN A 218 -11.25 26.41 20.28
CA ASN A 218 -12.10 25.31 19.85
C ASN A 218 -11.79 23.97 20.53
N ASN A 219 -10.90 23.97 21.53
CA ASN A 219 -10.41 22.77 22.22
C ASN A 219 -9.85 21.69 21.29
N LEU A 220 -9.41 22.05 20.07
CA LEU A 220 -8.83 21.11 19.13
C LEU A 220 -7.36 20.84 19.44
N TRP A 221 -6.61 21.92 19.72
CA TRP A 221 -5.18 21.84 19.98
C TRP A 221 -4.79 22.76 21.13
N ILE A 222 -4.48 22.15 22.27
CA ILE A 222 -4.25 22.88 23.53
C ILE A 222 -2.75 23.08 23.80
N TRP A 223 -1.89 22.30 23.15
CA TRP A 223 -0.43 22.34 23.35
C TRP A 223 0.21 23.57 22.67
N PRO A 224 1.21 24.24 23.27
CA PRO A 224 1.73 24.02 24.61
C PRO A 224 0.82 24.65 25.68
N SER A 225 0.62 23.95 26.80
CA SER A 225 -0.23 24.41 27.91
C SER A 225 0.54 24.53 29.23
N THR A 226 1.50 23.65 29.49
CA THR A 226 2.32 23.69 30.71
C THR A 226 3.64 24.44 30.52
N LEU A 227 4.29 24.86 31.62
CA LEU A 227 5.63 25.44 31.55
C LEU A 227 6.65 24.48 30.91
N LYS A 228 6.52 23.17 31.17
CA LYS A 228 7.36 22.13 30.57
C LYS A 228 7.17 22.09 29.05
N ASP A 229 5.92 22.16 28.56
CA ASP A 229 5.63 22.17 27.13
C ASP A 229 6.21 23.40 26.44
N ILE A 230 6.09 24.57 27.07
CA ILE A 230 6.66 25.82 26.57
C ILE A 230 8.18 25.72 26.47
N GLN A 231 8.84 25.12 27.47
CA GLN A 231 10.28 24.87 27.43
C GLN A 231 10.66 23.88 26.33
N LYS A 232 9.95 22.75 26.20
CA LYS A 232 10.16 21.78 25.12
C LYS A 232 10.05 22.44 23.74
N TYR A 233 9.00 23.23 23.52
CA TYR A 233 8.82 23.98 22.28
C TYR A 233 9.98 24.95 21.99
N LYS A 234 10.41 25.73 23.00
CA LYS A 234 11.51 26.68 22.85
C LYS A 234 12.82 25.99 22.48
N ILE A 235 13.15 24.88 23.16
CA ILE A 235 14.35 24.08 22.88
C ILE A 235 14.27 23.51 21.46
N TYR A 236 13.12 22.93 21.10
CA TYR A 236 12.89 22.39 19.77
C TYR A 236 13.08 23.46 18.69
N SER A 237 12.45 24.62 18.86
CA SER A 237 12.52 25.74 17.92
C SER A 237 13.95 26.28 17.77
N ASP A 238 14.69 26.42 18.86
CA ASP A 238 16.10 26.86 18.84
C ASP A 238 17.00 25.86 18.07
N LEU A 239 16.91 24.57 18.39
CA LEU A 239 17.67 23.53 17.69
C LEU A 239 17.30 23.43 16.21
N TRP A 240 16.01 23.56 15.88
CA TRP A 240 15.55 23.56 14.50
C TRP A 240 16.06 24.76 13.71
N ASN A 241 16.09 25.96 14.33
CA ASN A 241 16.64 27.18 13.73
C ASN A 241 18.15 27.08 13.49
N LYS A 242 18.87 26.33 14.34
CA LYS A 242 20.29 25.99 14.15
C LYS A 242 20.53 24.96 13.04
N GLY A 243 19.48 24.44 12.42
CA GLY A 243 19.57 23.51 11.27
C GLY A 243 19.58 22.03 11.66
N TYR A 244 19.34 21.68 12.93
CA TYR A 244 19.29 20.28 13.36
C TYR A 244 17.96 19.60 12.98
N TYR A 245 18.03 18.28 12.83
CA TYR A 245 16.87 17.40 12.74
C TYR A 245 16.57 16.81 14.11
N ILE A 246 15.32 16.86 14.53
CA ILE A 246 14.89 16.46 15.87
C ILE A 246 13.83 15.36 15.71
N THR A 247 13.88 14.35 16.56
CA THR A 247 12.94 13.21 16.56
C THR A 247 12.49 12.92 17.98
N SER A 248 11.46 12.08 18.16
CA SER A 248 11.03 11.64 19.50
C SER A 248 12.10 10.88 20.28
N GLY A 249 13.14 10.37 19.61
CA GLY A 249 14.20 9.62 20.26
C GLY A 249 13.74 8.29 20.88
N ILE A 250 12.54 7.79 20.55
CA ILE A 250 11.97 6.58 21.18
C ILE A 250 12.85 5.33 21.04
N LYS A 251 13.63 5.24 19.96
CA LYS A 251 14.61 4.16 19.75
C LYS A 251 15.83 4.24 20.67
N PHE A 252 16.06 5.38 21.30
CA PHE A 252 17.17 5.66 22.20
C PHE A 252 16.68 5.88 23.65
N GLY A 253 15.45 5.48 23.97
CA GLY A 253 14.85 5.69 25.29
C GLY A 253 14.38 7.13 25.55
N GLY A 254 14.21 7.93 24.50
CA GLY A 254 13.56 9.25 24.57
C GLY A 254 12.04 9.14 24.78
N ASP A 255 11.48 10.17 25.39
CA ASP A 255 10.08 10.33 25.79
C ASP A 255 9.32 11.30 24.87
#